data_AF-A0A9D1UU25-F1
#
_entry.id   AF-A0A9D1UU25-F1
#
_cell.length_a   1.000
_cell.length_b   1.000
_cell.length_c   1.000
_cell.angle_alpha   90.00
_cell.angle_beta   90.00
_cell.angle_gamma   90.00
#
_symmetry.space_group_name_H-M   'P 1'
#
loop_
_entity.id
_entity.type
_entity.pdbx_description
1 polymer ?
#
loop_
_entity_poly.entity_id
_entity_poly.type
_entity_poly.pdbx_seq_one_letter_code
_entity_poly.pdbx_strand_id
1 'polypeptide(L)'
;MMVIRTEREPSEDRLVESLRRAFDSSVMNFGSYNILFAVNSQARSTVPSSEAADPSPGRRTTQRHDLPLSADAICAFPHLLVGYRRTPAELVLCPLDLDLALTQQTLSPERTDAVVTAQQEGHVTEHPARPVPVCPLSVDLTNLAGLATTGQHAELTLSTGQLIALQIRPTWTFDQAPAVVLHQQRDVEDFYEFIDHFMDLMEGAEGFS
;
A
#
# COMPACT_ATOMS: atom_id res chain seq x y z
N MET A 1 -26.41 11.08 -23.33
CA MET A 1 -25.74 9.83 -23.75
C MET A 1 -24.48 9.71 -22.92
N MET A 2 -24.52 8.93 -21.85
CA MET A 2 -23.45 8.82 -20.85
C MET A 2 -22.49 7.72 -21.31
N VAL A 3 -21.30 8.13 -21.75
CA VAL A 3 -20.24 7.22 -22.16
C VAL A 3 -19.66 6.63 -20.88
N ILE A 4 -20.02 5.39 -20.55
CA ILE A 4 -19.30 4.61 -19.54
C ILE A 4 -17.92 4.35 -20.16
N ARG A 5 -16.95 5.24 -19.92
CA ARG A 5 -15.54 4.97 -20.24
C ARG A 5 -15.14 3.77 -19.40
N THR A 6 -15.22 2.60 -20.01
CA THR A 6 -14.87 1.30 -19.43
C THR A 6 -13.40 0.98 -19.65
N GLU A 7 -12.70 1.85 -20.37
CA GLU A 7 -11.30 1.70 -20.75
C GLU A 7 -10.48 2.63 -19.86
N ARG A 8 -9.76 2.04 -18.91
CA ARG A 8 -8.67 2.74 -18.22
C ARG A 8 -7.62 3.13 -19.26
N GLU A 9 -6.91 4.22 -19.02
CA GLU A 9 -5.76 4.55 -19.87
C GLU A 9 -4.71 3.43 -19.72
N PRO A 10 -4.00 3.04 -20.78
CA PRO A 10 -3.03 1.93 -20.71
C PRO A 10 -1.93 2.16 -19.66
N SER A 11 -1.60 3.42 -19.37
CA SER A 11 -0.68 3.80 -18.30
C SER A 11 -1.28 3.57 -16.91
N GLU A 12 -2.58 3.79 -16.75
CA GLU A 12 -3.31 3.48 -15.52
C GLU A 12 -3.43 1.97 -15.31
N ASP A 13 -3.74 1.19 -16.36
CA ASP A 13 -3.80 -0.27 -16.25
C ASP A 13 -2.45 -0.85 -15.81
N ARG A 14 -1.34 -0.39 -16.38
CA ARG A 14 0.01 -0.78 -15.94
C ARG A 14 0.29 -0.42 -14.50
N LEU A 15 -0.24 0.71 -14.02
CA LEU A 15 -0.09 1.12 -12.63
C LEU A 15 -0.87 0.18 -11.73
N VAL A 16 -2.14 -0.09 -12.05
CA VAL A 16 -2.98 -1.04 -11.30
C VAL A 16 -2.34 -2.42 -11.26
N GLU A 17 -1.80 -2.91 -12.38
CA GLU A 17 -1.04 -4.16 -12.43
C GLU A 17 0.21 -4.13 -11.55
N SER A 18 0.94 -3.01 -11.54
CA SER A 18 2.13 -2.83 -10.69
C SER A 18 1.77 -2.80 -9.20
N LEU A 19 0.68 -2.12 -8.83
CA LEU A 19 0.15 -2.10 -7.46
C LEU A 19 -0.32 -3.50 -7.05
N ARG A 20 -1.02 -4.21 -7.93
CA ARG A 20 -1.47 -5.58 -7.69
C ARG A 20 -0.28 -6.51 -7.48
N ARG A 21 0.75 -6.43 -8.33
CA ARG A 21 1.98 -7.20 -8.18
C ARG A 21 2.70 -6.90 -6.87
N ALA A 22 2.78 -5.62 -6.47
CA ALA A 22 3.35 -5.23 -5.18
C ALA A 22 2.58 -5.86 -4.01
N PHE A 23 1.25 -5.81 -4.04
CA PHE A 23 0.39 -6.46 -3.04
C PHE A 23 0.59 -7.99 -3.01
N ASP A 24 0.48 -8.66 -4.16
CA ASP A 24 0.57 -10.12 -4.28
C ASP A 24 1.97 -10.64 -3.87
N SER A 25 3.03 -9.85 -4.06
CA SER A 25 4.38 -10.18 -3.57
C SER A 25 4.55 -10.06 -2.06
N SER A 26 3.70 -9.26 -1.40
CA SER A 26 3.73 -9.03 0.04
C SER A 26 2.84 -10.02 0.78
N VAL A 27 1.71 -10.40 0.18
CA VAL A 27 0.72 -11.32 0.78
C VAL A 27 0.93 -12.73 0.24
N MET A 28 1.44 -13.63 1.08
CA MET A 28 1.75 -15.03 0.71
C MET A 28 0.50 -15.88 0.39
N ASN A 29 -0.70 -15.35 0.63
CA ASN A 29 -1.98 -16.00 0.35
C ASN A 29 -2.61 -15.46 -0.95
N PHE A 30 -2.76 -16.34 -1.95
CA PHE A 30 -3.38 -16.09 -3.27
C PHE A 30 -4.91 -15.87 -3.22
N GLY A 31 -5.40 -15.10 -2.25
CA GLY A 31 -6.82 -14.77 -2.13
C GLY A 31 -7.25 -13.73 -3.17
N SER A 32 -8.51 -13.79 -3.59
CA SER A 32 -9.15 -12.74 -4.39
C SER A 32 -9.43 -11.50 -3.54
N TYR A 33 -8.38 -10.80 -3.11
CA TYR A 33 -8.52 -9.51 -2.45
C TYR A 33 -8.93 -8.45 -3.47
N ASN A 34 -9.89 -7.62 -3.08
CA ASN A 34 -10.06 -6.30 -3.68
C ASN A 34 -8.95 -5.41 -3.10
N ILE A 35 -8.36 -4.56 -3.94
CA ILE A 35 -7.24 -3.71 -3.56
C ILE A 35 -7.60 -2.25 -3.78
N LEU A 36 -7.17 -1.41 -2.85
CA LEU A 36 -7.37 0.02 -2.87
C LEU A 36 -6.10 0.72 -2.39
N PHE A 37 -5.66 1.75 -3.09
CA PHE A 37 -4.61 2.66 -2.63
C PHE A 37 -5.15 3.68 -1.63
N ALA A 38 -4.46 3.81 -0.50
CA ALA A 38 -4.73 4.78 0.54
C ALA A 38 -3.44 5.47 1.01
N VAL A 39 -3.59 6.70 1.51
CA VAL A 39 -2.51 7.44 2.16
C VAL A 39 -2.70 7.38 3.67
N ASN A 40 -1.66 6.99 4.40
CA ASN A 40 -1.68 7.06 5.85
C ASN A 40 -1.44 8.52 6.30
N SER A 41 -2.47 9.17 6.83
CA SER A 41 -2.36 10.56 7.29
C SER A 41 -1.58 10.72 8.59
N GLN A 42 -1.38 9.62 9.34
CA GLN A 42 -0.57 9.58 10.56
C GLN A 42 0.90 9.27 10.28
N ALA A 43 1.25 8.86 9.06
CA ALA A 43 2.64 8.63 8.70
C ALA A 43 3.40 9.93 8.87
N ARG A 44 4.21 9.99 9.94
CA ARG A 44 5.10 11.11 10.20
C ARG A 44 5.91 11.30 8.94
N SER A 45 5.80 12.49 8.34
CA SER A 45 6.64 12.88 7.21
C SER A 45 8.09 12.79 7.67
N THR A 46 8.76 11.66 7.39
CA THR A 46 10.15 11.43 7.79
C THR A 46 11.12 12.24 6.93
N VAL A 47 10.67 13.31 6.25
CA VAL A 47 11.60 14.33 5.79
C VAL A 47 12.24 14.91 7.05
N PRO A 48 13.55 14.74 7.25
CA PRO A 48 14.22 15.55 8.24
C PRO A 48 14.03 17.00 7.80
N SER A 49 13.19 17.74 8.51
CA SER A 49 13.19 19.19 8.42
C SER A 49 14.63 19.63 8.60
N SER A 50 15.19 20.21 7.54
CA SER A 50 16.57 20.69 7.46
C SER A 50 16.73 21.89 8.39
N GLU A 51 16.75 21.67 9.70
CA GLU A 51 17.14 22.61 10.74
C GLU A 51 18.21 21.98 11.63
N ALA A 52 19.44 21.96 11.09
CA ALA A 52 20.69 22.17 11.81
C ALA A 52 21.83 21.89 10.81
N ALA A 53 22.33 22.94 10.18
CA ALA A 53 23.54 22.90 9.39
C ALA A 53 24.74 22.59 10.31
N ASP A 54 25.18 21.33 10.34
CA ASP A 54 26.53 20.94 10.73
C ASP A 54 27.15 20.09 9.61
N PRO A 55 28.10 20.64 8.82
CA PRO A 55 28.71 19.92 7.71
C PRO A 55 29.88 19.06 8.21
N SER A 56 29.56 17.92 8.84
CA SER A 56 30.53 16.85 9.07
C SER A 56 30.36 15.76 8.00
N PRO A 57 31.33 15.52 7.09
CA PRO A 57 31.23 14.51 6.04
C PRO A 57 31.57 13.14 6.63
N GLY A 58 30.60 12.55 7.30
CA GLY A 58 30.71 11.24 7.91
C GLY A 58 29.38 10.50 7.81
N ARG A 59 29.22 9.74 6.71
CA ARG A 59 28.45 8.49 6.66
C ARG A 59 27.05 8.53 7.30
N ARG A 60 26.07 9.09 6.58
CA ARG A 60 24.64 8.82 6.83
C ARG A 60 24.02 8.16 5.60
N THR A 61 24.34 6.88 5.41
CA THR A 61 23.44 5.97 4.69
C THR A 61 22.18 5.87 5.53
N THR A 62 21.08 6.42 5.02
CA THR A 62 19.73 6.31 5.56
C THR A 62 19.34 4.84 5.61
N GLN A 63 19.67 4.22 6.74
CA GLN A 63 19.33 2.85 7.05
C GLN A 63 17.84 2.80 7.40
N ARG A 64 16.98 2.79 6.37
CA ARG A 64 15.56 2.38 6.44
C ARG A 64 15.40 0.87 6.72
N HIS A 65 16.47 0.19 7.09
CA HIS A 65 16.61 -1.27 7.07
C HIS A 65 16.30 -1.99 8.40
N ASP A 66 15.93 -1.27 9.46
CA ASP A 66 15.74 -1.84 10.81
C ASP A 66 14.40 -1.44 11.46
N LEU A 67 13.37 -1.18 10.64
CA LEU A 67 12.02 -0.97 11.17
C LEU A 67 11.46 -2.33 11.64
N PRO A 68 10.99 -2.43 12.90
CA PRO A 68 10.49 -3.70 13.44
C PRO A 68 9.33 -4.21 12.59
N LEU A 69 9.21 -5.53 12.43
CA LEU A 69 8.15 -6.24 11.70
C LEU A 69 6.77 -6.16 12.42
N SER A 70 6.46 -5.01 13.01
CA SER A 70 5.31 -4.74 13.85
C SER A 70 4.35 -3.79 13.13
N ALA A 71 3.10 -3.73 13.57
CA ALA A 71 2.15 -2.70 13.12
C ALA A 71 2.67 -1.26 13.32
N ASP A 72 3.68 -1.05 14.17
CA ASP A 72 4.39 0.22 14.31
C ASP A 72 5.15 0.63 13.02
N ALA A 73 5.73 -0.33 12.31
CA ALA A 73 6.37 -0.05 11.03
C ALA A 73 5.37 0.36 9.96
N ILE A 74 4.18 -0.26 9.91
CA ILE A 74 3.09 0.13 8.98
C ILE A 74 2.74 1.60 9.16
N CYS A 75 2.64 2.06 10.42
CA CYS A 75 2.34 3.45 10.73
C CYS A 75 3.38 4.43 10.20
N ALA A 76 4.62 4.00 9.92
CA ALA A 76 5.65 4.86 9.35
C ALA A 76 5.54 5.04 7.83
N PHE A 77 4.75 4.20 7.13
CA PHE A 77 4.62 4.29 5.69
C PHE A 77 3.49 5.23 5.27
N PRO A 78 3.77 6.24 4.43
CA PRO A 78 2.77 7.19 3.96
C PRO A 78 1.82 6.60 2.91
N HIS A 79 2.27 5.59 2.15
CA HIS A 79 1.48 4.96 1.10
C HIS A 79 1.20 3.51 1.49
N LEU A 80 -0.07 3.14 1.47
CA LEU A 80 -0.53 1.80 1.81
C LEU A 80 -1.45 1.27 0.71
N LEU A 81 -1.34 -0.02 0.44
CA LEU A 81 -2.35 -0.79 -0.27
C LEU A 81 -3.24 -1.48 0.76
N VAL A 82 -4.54 -1.27 0.63
CA VAL A 82 -5.59 -1.87 1.44
C VAL A 82 -6.15 -3.03 0.63
N GLY A 83 -5.82 -4.25 1.03
CA GLY A 83 -6.49 -5.45 0.57
C GLY A 83 -7.70 -5.73 1.45
N TYR A 84 -8.84 -6.13 0.89
CA TYR A 84 -10.00 -6.52 1.69
C TYR A 84 -10.80 -7.63 1.02
N ARG A 85 -11.48 -8.43 1.83
CA ARG A 85 -12.37 -9.52 1.39
C ARG A 85 -13.49 -9.75 2.41
N ARG A 86 -14.64 -10.22 1.90
CA ARG A 86 -15.85 -10.47 2.71
C ARG A 86 -15.88 -11.86 3.36
N THR A 87 -15.12 -12.84 2.85
CA THR A 87 -15.16 -14.22 3.39
C THR A 87 -13.78 -14.90 3.30
N PRO A 88 -13.09 -15.13 4.44
CA PRO A 88 -13.38 -14.55 5.76
C PRO A 88 -13.32 -13.02 5.71
N ALA A 89 -14.09 -12.34 6.55
CA ALA A 89 -14.06 -10.89 6.66
C ALA A 89 -12.68 -10.45 7.18
N GLU A 90 -11.87 -9.85 6.33
CA GLU A 90 -10.48 -9.51 6.63
C GLU A 90 -10.03 -8.31 5.79
N LEU A 91 -9.22 -7.46 6.40
CA LEU A 91 -8.54 -6.33 5.80
C LEU A 91 -7.03 -6.51 5.97
N VAL A 92 -6.24 -6.20 4.95
CA VAL A 92 -4.78 -6.34 4.96
C VAL A 92 -4.17 -5.02 4.53
N LEU A 93 -3.30 -4.47 5.36
CA LEU A 93 -2.56 -3.24 5.09
C LEU A 93 -1.14 -3.59 4.64
N CYS A 94 -0.82 -3.23 3.40
CA CYS A 94 0.47 -3.50 2.78
C CYS A 94 1.21 -2.18 2.55
N PRO A 95 2.42 -2.02 3.10
CA PRO A 95 3.28 -0.89 2.78
C PRO A 95 3.62 -0.83 1.30
N LEU A 96 3.53 0.36 0.72
CA LEU A 96 3.80 0.57 -0.69
C LEU A 96 4.97 1.53 -0.89
N ASP A 97 5.98 1.05 -1.61
CA ASP A 97 6.99 1.93 -2.20
C ASP A 97 6.46 2.49 -3.52
N LEU A 98 5.91 3.69 -3.46
CA LEU A 98 5.28 4.35 -4.59
C LEU A 98 6.27 4.58 -5.75
N ASP A 99 7.53 4.91 -5.44
CA ASP A 99 8.56 5.18 -6.45
C ASP A 99 8.89 3.91 -7.25
N LEU A 100 9.00 2.79 -6.55
CA LEU A 100 9.18 1.48 -7.18
C LEU A 100 7.98 1.10 -8.05
N ALA A 101 6.76 1.29 -7.56
CA ALA A 101 5.54 0.95 -8.30
C ALA A 101 5.38 1.79 -9.58
N LEU A 102 5.65 3.10 -9.50
CA LEU A 102 5.60 4.01 -10.65
C LEU A 102 6.73 3.71 -11.65
N THR A 103 7.91 3.33 -11.17
CA THR A 103 9.01 2.90 -12.04
C THR A 103 8.63 1.63 -12.80
N GLN A 104 8.04 0.63 -12.12
CA GLN A 104 7.57 -0.59 -12.77
C GLN A 104 6.48 -0.34 -13.83
N GLN A 105 5.60 0.63 -13.62
CA GLN A 105 4.59 1.04 -14.61
C GLN A 105 5.23 1.56 -15.93
N THR A 106 6.38 2.23 -15.85
CA THR A 106 7.09 2.73 -17.05
C THR A 106 7.88 1.64 -17.78
N LEU A 107 8.21 0.54 -17.10
CA LEU A 107 8.91 -0.61 -17.67
C LEU A 107 7.90 -1.53 -18.38
N SER A 108 7.84 -1.46 -19.71
CA SER A 108 7.03 -2.40 -20.52
C SER A 108 7.37 -3.87 -20.19
N PRO A 109 6.39 -4.80 -20.19
CA PRO A 109 6.61 -6.23 -19.90
C PRO A 109 7.44 -6.98 -20.96
N GLU A 110 7.81 -6.35 -22.08
CA GLU A 110 8.55 -7.01 -23.19
C GLU A 110 10.06 -7.22 -22.93
N ARG A 111 10.52 -7.16 -21.68
CA ARG A 111 11.93 -7.40 -21.33
C ARG A 111 12.15 -8.35 -20.16
N THR A 112 11.24 -9.28 -19.91
CA THR A 112 11.46 -10.33 -18.89
C THR A 112 12.07 -11.62 -19.45
N ASP A 113 12.23 -11.75 -20.78
CA ASP A 113 12.79 -12.98 -21.40
C ASP A 113 14.28 -12.90 -21.77
N ALA A 114 14.97 -11.78 -21.50
CA ALA A 114 16.36 -11.58 -21.97
C ALA A 114 17.44 -11.63 -20.88
N VAL A 115 17.13 -12.10 -19.65
CA VAL A 115 18.11 -12.12 -18.55
C VAL A 115 18.27 -13.53 -17.95
N VAL A 116 18.38 -14.55 -18.80
CA VAL A 116 18.86 -15.88 -18.37
C VAL A 116 19.83 -16.48 -19.41
N THR A 117 20.84 -15.72 -19.85
CA THR A 117 22.10 -16.30 -20.38
C THR A 117 23.18 -15.24 -20.51
N ALA A 118 23.91 -14.98 -19.44
CA ALA A 118 25.27 -14.43 -19.50
C ALA A 118 25.96 -14.64 -18.15
N GLN A 119 26.45 -15.86 -17.91
CA GLN A 119 27.54 -16.05 -16.98
C GLN A 119 28.81 -15.54 -17.67
N GLN A 120 29.28 -14.32 -17.37
CA GLN A 120 30.72 -14.03 -17.45
C GLN A 120 31.14 -12.79 -16.63
N GLU A 121 31.77 -13.08 -15.49
CA GLU A 121 33.00 -12.46 -14.95
C GLU A 121 33.08 -10.92 -14.79
N GLY A 122 33.04 -10.45 -13.54
CA GLY A 122 33.90 -9.35 -13.10
C GLY A 122 33.38 -7.92 -13.19
N HIS A 123 32.19 -7.61 -12.66
CA HIS A 123 31.86 -6.25 -12.26
C HIS A 123 30.88 -6.29 -11.08
N VAL A 124 31.25 -5.66 -9.96
CA VAL A 124 30.35 -5.48 -8.82
C VAL A 124 29.37 -4.37 -9.20
N THR A 125 28.41 -4.68 -10.06
CA THR A 125 27.20 -3.88 -10.20
C THR A 125 26.38 -4.16 -8.96
N GLU A 126 26.27 -3.15 -8.10
CA GLU A 126 25.34 -3.10 -6.98
C GLU A 126 23.98 -3.60 -7.47
N HIS A 127 23.60 -4.81 -7.06
CA HIS A 127 22.24 -5.30 -7.24
C HIS A 127 21.33 -4.21 -6.66
N PRO A 128 20.32 -3.71 -7.39
CA PRO A 128 19.33 -2.83 -6.77
C PRO A 128 18.82 -3.58 -5.55
N ALA A 129 19.00 -2.98 -4.38
CA ALA A 129 18.74 -3.60 -3.09
C ALA A 129 17.41 -4.33 -3.17
N ARG A 130 17.44 -5.65 -2.98
CA ARG A 130 16.24 -6.49 -2.98
C ARG A 130 15.23 -5.80 -2.06
N PRO A 131 14.03 -5.42 -2.54
CA PRO A 131 13.08 -4.70 -1.70
C PRO A 131 12.86 -5.54 -0.45
N VAL A 132 13.16 -4.97 0.71
CA VAL A 132 12.98 -5.65 1.99
C VAL A 132 11.50 -5.97 2.07
N PRO A 133 11.10 -7.24 2.30
CA PRO A 133 9.70 -7.58 2.43
C PRO A 133 9.17 -6.87 3.67
N VAL A 134 8.43 -5.79 3.47
CA VAL A 134 7.72 -5.13 4.56
C VAL A 134 6.53 -6.02 4.87
N CYS A 135 6.46 -6.53 6.10
CA CYS A 135 5.43 -7.50 6.46
C CYS A 135 4.05 -6.83 6.39
N PRO A 136 3.09 -7.38 5.63
CA PRO A 136 1.73 -6.88 5.62
C PRO A 136 1.08 -7.07 7.00
N LEU A 137 0.21 -6.15 7.37
CA LEU A 137 -0.58 -6.23 8.58
C LEU A 137 -1.98 -6.74 8.26
N SER A 138 -2.31 -7.95 8.73
CA SER A 138 -3.70 -8.42 8.69
C SER A 138 -4.51 -7.79 9.84
N VAL A 139 -5.72 -7.38 9.51
CA VAL A 139 -6.73 -6.79 10.39
C VAL A 139 -8.02 -7.58 10.22
N ASP A 140 -8.49 -8.16 11.31
CA ASP A 140 -9.66 -9.02 11.35
C ASP A 140 -10.48 -8.76 12.63
N LEU A 141 -11.60 -9.47 12.80
CA LEU A 141 -12.52 -9.29 13.94
C LEU A 141 -11.87 -9.58 15.31
N THR A 142 -10.69 -10.21 15.36
CA THR A 142 -10.00 -10.57 16.61
C THR A 142 -8.98 -9.52 17.06
N ASN A 143 -8.45 -8.72 16.13
CA ASN A 143 -7.39 -7.75 16.42
C ASN A 143 -7.80 -6.29 16.14
N LEU A 144 -9.00 -6.08 15.59
CA LEU A 144 -9.61 -4.76 15.51
C LEU A 144 -10.33 -4.45 16.82
N ALA A 145 -10.06 -3.27 17.39
CA ALA A 145 -10.74 -2.75 18.58
C ALA A 145 -11.72 -1.62 18.25
N GLY A 146 -11.58 -0.97 17.09
CA GLY A 146 -12.51 0.06 16.66
C GLY A 146 -12.27 0.47 15.21
N LEU A 147 -13.35 0.86 14.55
CA LEU A 147 -13.31 1.35 13.18
C LEU A 147 -14.28 2.52 13.05
N ALA A 148 -13.81 3.61 12.46
CA ALA A 148 -14.61 4.80 12.22
C ALA A 148 -14.37 5.30 10.80
N THR A 149 -15.42 5.75 10.12
CA THR A 149 -15.33 6.32 8.78
C THR A 149 -15.93 7.71 8.75
N THR A 150 -15.21 8.68 8.19
CA THR A 150 -15.71 10.06 8.01
C THR A 150 -15.30 10.58 6.64
N GLY A 151 -16.28 10.70 5.74
CA GLY A 151 -16.05 11.17 4.38
C GLY A 151 -15.04 10.30 3.65
N GLN A 152 -13.86 10.84 3.37
CA GLN A 152 -12.74 10.17 2.68
C GLN A 152 -11.68 9.63 3.65
N HIS A 153 -12.02 9.47 4.92
CA HIS A 153 -11.11 8.93 5.93
C HIS A 153 -11.69 7.69 6.59
N ALA A 154 -10.84 6.70 6.81
CA ALA A 154 -11.12 5.52 7.61
C ALA A 154 -10.06 5.40 8.70
N GLU A 155 -10.49 5.29 9.95
CA GLU A 155 -9.65 5.18 11.13
C GLU A 155 -9.82 3.80 11.74
N LEU A 156 -8.72 3.04 11.81
CA LEU A 156 -8.67 1.71 12.39
C LEU A 156 -7.90 1.77 13.70
N THR A 157 -8.53 1.33 14.78
CA THR A 157 -7.90 1.15 16.09
C THR A 157 -7.70 -0.34 16.32
N LEU A 158 -6.46 -0.78 16.45
CA LEU A 158 -6.13 -2.17 16.76
C LEU A 158 -6.22 -2.41 18.27
N SER A 159 -6.40 -3.68 18.68
CA SER A 159 -6.40 -4.09 20.10
C SER A 159 -5.06 -3.82 20.80
N THR A 160 -3.99 -3.59 20.04
CA THR A 160 -2.68 -3.14 20.53
C THR A 160 -2.67 -1.65 20.93
N GLY A 161 -3.77 -0.91 20.70
CA GLY A 161 -3.88 0.53 20.92
C GLY A 161 -3.35 1.38 19.77
N GLN A 162 -2.96 0.76 18.65
CA GLN A 162 -2.45 1.48 17.48
C GLN A 162 -3.58 2.02 16.63
N LEU A 163 -3.48 3.31 16.27
CA LEU A 163 -4.41 3.99 15.38
C LEU A 163 -3.79 4.15 14.00
N ILE A 164 -4.49 3.70 12.97
CA ILE A 164 -4.12 3.85 11.56
C ILE A 164 -5.22 4.67 10.88
N ALA A 165 -4.87 5.86 10.41
CA ALA A 165 -5.82 6.73 9.70
C ALA A 165 -5.50 6.73 8.21
N LEU A 166 -6.43 6.20 7.43
CA LEU A 166 -6.34 6.06 5.98
C LEU A 166 -7.13 7.17 5.32
N GLN A 167 -6.49 7.89 4.41
CA GLN A 167 -7.14 8.77 3.46
C GLN A 167 -7.40 8.00 2.16
N ILE A 168 -8.67 7.91 1.81
CA ILE A 168 -9.20 7.11 0.71
C ILE A 168 -9.89 8.06 -0.26
N ARG A 169 -9.38 8.14 -1.49
CA ARG A 169 -9.91 9.03 -2.53
C ARG A 169 -10.31 8.25 -3.77
N PRO A 170 -11.38 8.68 -4.46
CA PRO A 170 -11.81 8.05 -5.71
C PRO A 170 -10.83 8.31 -6.87
N THR A 171 -9.96 9.31 -6.73
CA THR A 171 -8.97 9.66 -7.75
C THR A 171 -7.68 10.12 -7.09
N TRP A 172 -6.55 9.58 -7.55
CA TRP A 172 -5.21 9.99 -7.13
C TRP A 172 -4.38 10.47 -8.31
N THR A 173 -3.61 11.52 -8.05
CA THR A 173 -2.53 12.01 -8.92
C THR A 173 -1.24 11.96 -8.12
N PHE A 174 -0.16 11.51 -8.73
CA PHE A 174 1.13 11.36 -8.07
C PHE A 174 2.07 12.45 -8.57
N ASP A 175 2.76 13.14 -7.65
CA ASP A 175 3.73 14.18 -8.04
C ASP A 175 4.86 13.63 -8.92
N GLN A 176 5.25 12.37 -8.68
CA GLN A 176 6.29 11.67 -9.44
C GLN A 176 5.80 11.24 -10.84
N ALA A 177 4.49 11.14 -11.06
CA ALA A 177 3.87 10.71 -12.31
C ALA A 177 2.55 11.46 -12.57
N PRO A 178 2.58 12.79 -12.79
CA PRO A 178 1.36 13.61 -12.90
C PRO A 178 0.54 13.29 -14.15
N ALA A 179 1.14 12.61 -15.13
CA ALA A 179 0.47 12.13 -16.34
C ALA A 179 -0.40 10.90 -16.08
N VAL A 180 -0.26 10.23 -14.94
CA VAL A 180 -1.03 9.02 -14.61
C VAL A 180 -1.98 9.34 -13.47
N VAL A 181 -3.25 9.10 -13.75
CA VAL A 181 -4.35 9.29 -12.80
C VAL A 181 -4.87 7.92 -12.42
N LEU A 182 -4.92 7.61 -11.13
CA LEU A 182 -5.47 6.37 -10.62
C LEU A 182 -6.94 6.57 -10.26
N HIS A 183 -7.85 5.95 -11.01
CA HIS A 183 -9.30 6.02 -10.77
C HIS A 183 -9.76 4.79 -9.97
N GLN A 184 -10.19 5.04 -8.73
CA GLN A 184 -10.61 4.01 -7.77
C GLN A 184 -12.07 4.17 -7.33
N GLN A 185 -12.89 4.94 -8.06
CA GLN A 185 -14.26 5.26 -7.64
C GLN A 185 -15.07 4.01 -7.25
N ARG A 186 -15.04 2.97 -8.07
CA ARG A 186 -15.72 1.70 -7.79
C ARG A 186 -15.12 0.95 -6.62
N ASP A 187 -13.80 0.93 -6.52
CA ASP A 187 -13.07 0.24 -5.45
C ASP A 187 -13.31 0.93 -4.10
N VAL A 188 -13.48 2.26 -4.09
CA VAL A 188 -13.86 3.07 -2.92
C VAL A 188 -15.30 2.77 -2.50
N GLU A 189 -16.24 2.72 -3.45
CA GLU A 189 -17.63 2.37 -3.17
C GLU A 189 -17.74 0.97 -2.57
N ASP A 190 -17.12 -0.04 -3.20
CA ASP A 190 -17.11 -1.42 -2.69
C ASP A 190 -16.39 -1.54 -1.33
N PHE A 191 -15.34 -0.74 -1.11
CA PHE A 191 -14.65 -0.70 0.17
C PHE A 191 -15.55 -0.17 1.30
N TYR A 192 -16.29 0.92 1.07
CA TYR A 192 -17.22 1.43 2.10
C TYR A 192 -18.38 0.47 2.36
N GLU A 193 -18.90 -0.21 1.33
CA GLU A 193 -19.88 -1.29 1.53
C GLU A 193 -19.27 -2.46 2.33
N PHE A 194 -18.01 -2.80 2.09
CA PHE A 194 -17.30 -3.78 2.90
C PHE A 194 -17.14 -3.32 4.36
N ILE A 195 -16.78 -2.06 4.61
CA ILE A 195 -16.59 -1.52 5.96
C ILE A 195 -17.90 -1.52 6.75
N ASP A 196 -19.01 -1.12 6.11
CA ASP A 196 -20.35 -1.19 6.71
C ASP A 196 -20.69 -2.62 7.16
N HIS A 197 -20.49 -3.59 6.26
CA HIS A 197 -20.65 -5.01 6.59
C HIS A 197 -19.68 -5.49 7.68
N PHE A 198 -18.43 -5.02 7.67
CA PHE A 198 -17.42 -5.39 8.65
C PHE A 198 -17.77 -4.89 10.06
N MET A 199 -18.32 -3.68 10.16
CA MET A 199 -18.84 -3.10 11.42
C MET A 199 -20.04 -3.89 11.95
N ASP A 200 -21.00 -4.24 11.09
CA ASP A 200 -22.15 -5.07 11.48
C ASP A 200 -21.72 -6.43 12.05
N LEU A 201 -20.70 -7.05 11.45
CA LEU A 201 -20.11 -8.29 11.98
C LEU A 201 -19.43 -8.10 13.33
N MET A 202 -18.74 -6.98 13.57
CA MET A 202 -18.16 -6.68 14.88
C MET A 202 -19.23 -6.47 15.95
N GLU A 203 -20.23 -5.62 15.68
CA GLU A 203 -21.34 -5.37 16.62
C GLU A 203 -22.13 -6.66 16.90
N GLY A 204 -22.34 -7.49 15.88
CA GLY A 204 -22.95 -8.80 16.00
C GLY A 204 -22.11 -9.78 16.83
N ALA A 205 -20.78 -9.72 16.77
CA ALA A 205 -19.90 -10.56 17.57
C ALA A 205 -19.87 -10.16 19.05
N GLU A 206 -20.03 -8.88 19.37
CA GLU A 206 -20.09 -8.39 20.75
C GLU A 206 -21.44 -8.70 21.44
N GLY A 207 -22.52 -8.88 20.67
CA GLY A 207 -23.88 -9.14 21.16
C GLY A 207 -24.16 -10.55 21.71
N PHE A 208 -23.19 -11.47 21.68
CA PHE A 208 -23.33 -12.86 22.14
C PHE A 208 -22.54 -13.21 23.42
N SER A 209 -22.01 -12.21 24.16
CA SER A 209 -21.33 -12.45 25.44
C SER A 209 -22.24 -12.38 26.67
#